data_AF-A0A3D1D0Z8-F1
#
_entry.id   AF-A0A3D1D0Z8-F1
#
_cell.length_a   1.000
_cell.length_b   1.000
_cell.length_c   1.000
_cell.angle_alpha   90.00
_cell.angle_beta   90.00
_cell.angle_gamma   90.00
#
_symmetry.space_group_name_H-M   'P 1'
#
loop_
_entity.id
_entity.type
_entity.pdbx_description
1 polymer ?
#
loop_
_entity_poly.entity_id
_entity_poly.type
_entity_poly.pdbx_seq_one_letter_code
_entity_poly.pdbx_strand_id
1 'polypeptide(L)' 'MAHDIFYNAYRLYADGFKHMRLGRVLWAIILIKLFVIFVILKLFFFPDVLKQKAQDGDPATYVAGELTKR' A
#
# COMPACT_ATOMS: atom_id res chain seq x y z
N MET A 1 -4.36 33.40 -17.96
CA MET A 1 -5.78 33.05 -18.23
C MET A 1 -6.12 31.64 -17.78
N ALA A 2 -5.53 30.55 -18.32
CA ALA A 2 -5.85 29.19 -17.87
C ALA A 2 -5.14 28.73 -16.58
N HIS A 3 -3.96 29.28 -16.28
CA HIS A 3 -3.14 28.88 -15.12
C HIS A 3 -3.85 29.17 -13.77
N ASP A 4 -4.59 30.27 -13.69
CA ASP A 4 -5.27 30.73 -12.48
C ASP A 4 -6.51 29.90 -12.13
N ILE A 5 -7.16 29.30 -13.13
CA ILE A 5 -8.38 28.51 -12.94
C ILE A 5 -8.07 27.22 -12.17
N PHE A 6 -6.98 26.54 -12.53
CA PHE A 6 -6.54 25.34 -11.80
C PHE A 6 -6.13 25.65 -10.37
N TYR A 7 -5.44 26.78 -10.14
CA TYR A 7 -5.05 27.20 -8.81
C TYR A 7 -6.26 27.54 -7.92
N ASN A 8 -7.25 28.25 -8.48
CA ASN A 8 -8.48 28.59 -7.76
C ASN A 8 -9.36 27.36 -7.51
N ALA A 9 -9.47 26.45 -8.47
CA ALA A 9 -10.19 25.18 -8.29
C ALA A 9 -9.54 24.31 -7.21
N TYR A 10 -8.20 24.22 -7.20
CA TYR A 10 -7.44 23.53 -6.16
C TYR A 10 -7.65 24.18 -4.79
N ARG A 11 -7.59 25.52 -4.69
CA ARG A 11 -7.82 26.24 -3.44
C ARG A 11 -9.23 26.03 -2.91
N LEU A 12 -10.26 26.08 -3.77
CA LEU A 12 -11.65 25.84 -3.37
C LEU A 12 -11.85 24.42 -2.85
N TYR A 13 -11.26 23.43 -3.52
CA TYR A 13 -11.31 22.02 -3.09
C TYR A 13 -10.55 21.82 -1.78
N ALA A 14 -9.34 22.36 -1.66
CA ALA A 14 -8.52 22.26 -0.46
C ALA A 14 -9.15 22.98 0.74
N ASP A 15 -9.72 24.17 0.55
CA ASP A 15 -10.41 24.89 1.61
C ASP A 15 -11.68 24.16 2.04
N GLY A 16 -12.53 23.74 1.11
CA GLY A 16 -13.74 22.96 1.41
C GLY A 16 -13.42 21.65 2.14
N PHE A 17 -12.40 20.94 1.67
CA PHE A 17 -11.94 19.69 2.27
C PHE A 17 -11.37 19.87 3.68
N LYS A 18 -10.64 20.97 3.94
CA LYS A 18 -10.02 21.27 5.23
C LYS A 18 -11.00 21.84 6.26
N HIS A 19 -12.00 22.61 5.83
CA HIS A 19 -13.03 23.21 6.71
C HIS A 19 -14.10 22.19 7.15
N MET A 20 -14.31 21.11 6.39
CA MET A 20 -15.32 20.11 6.72
C MET A 20 -14.78 19.05 7.71
N ARG A 21 -15.41 18.95 8.89
CA ARG A 21 -15.13 17.86 9.85
C ARG A 21 -15.36 16.48 9.22
N LEU A 22 -16.37 16.37 8.36
CA LEU A 22 -16.71 15.14 7.63
C LEU A 22 -15.62 14.71 6.63
N GLY A 23 -15.02 15.65 5.89
CA GLY A 23 -13.96 15.35 4.91
C GLY A 23 -12.71 14.77 5.57
N ARG A 24 -12.29 15.37 6.69
CA ARG A 24 -11.17 14.86 7.49
C ARG A 24 -11.44 13.46 8.06
N VAL A 25 -12.65 13.21 8.54
CA VAL A 25 -13.06 11.89 9.05
C VAL A 25 -13.07 10.86 7.92
N LEU A 26 -13.64 11.19 6.75
CA LEU A 26 -13.69 10.27 5.62
C LEU A 26 -12.30 9.91 5.11
N TRP A 27 -11.41 10.91 5.02
CA TRP A 27 -10.02 10.68 4.63
C TRP A 27 -9.24 9.86 5.66
N ALA A 28 -9.48 10.12 6.95
CA ALA A 28 -8.93 9.30 8.03
C ALA A 28 -9.41 7.84 7.91
N ILE A 29 -10.69 7.61 7.61
CA ILE A 29 -11.22 6.25 7.38
C ILE A 29 -10.52 5.58 6.20
N ILE A 30 -10.34 6.28 5.08
CA ILE A 30 -9.63 5.75 3.90
C ILE A 30 -8.19 5.38 4.27
N LEU A 31 -7.48 6.28 4.95
CA LEU A 31 -6.09 6.07 5.37
C LEU A 31 -5.97 4.88 6.33
N ILE A 32 -6.86 4.79 7.32
CA ILE A 32 -6.93 3.66 8.26
C ILE A 32 -7.19 2.37 7.49
N LYS A 33 -8.15 2.35 6.57
CA LYS A 33 -8.49 1.13 5.82
C LYS A 33 -7.33 0.66 4.95
N LEU A 34 -6.63 1.58 4.27
CA LEU A 34 -5.41 1.30 3.51
C LEU A 34 -4.30 0.75 4.41
N PHE A 35 -4.09 1.37 5.59
CA PHE A 35 -3.11 0.90 6.56
C PHE A 35 -3.45 -0.49 7.08
N VAL A 36 -4.71 -0.75 7.44
CA VAL A 36 -5.17 -2.06 7.91
C VAL A 36 -4.98 -3.14 6.84
N ILE A 37 -5.34 -2.88 5.59
CA ILE A 37 -5.10 -3.83 4.48
C ILE A 37 -3.61 -4.09 4.31
N PHE A 38 -2.78 -3.05 4.32
CA PHE A 38 -1.33 -3.20 4.21
C PHE A 38 -0.74 -3.99 5.39
N VAL A 39 -1.18 -3.72 6.62
CA VAL A 39 -0.72 -4.40 7.83
C VAL A 39 -1.21 -5.84 7.88
N ILE A 40 -2.46 -6.14 7.52
CA ILE A 40 -2.98 -7.52 7.45
C ILE A 40 -2.23 -8.29 6.36
N LEU A 41 -2.14 -7.78 5.14
CA LEU A 41 -1.36 -8.43 4.10
C LEU A 41 0.09 -8.61 4.55
N LYS A 42 0.71 -7.60 5.17
CA LYS A 42 2.08 -7.74 5.68
C LYS A 42 2.20 -8.77 6.79
N LEU A 43 1.34 -8.76 7.80
CA LEU A 43 1.40 -9.67 8.95
C LEU A 43 0.90 -11.07 8.64
N PHE A 44 0.07 -11.30 7.61
CA PHE A 44 -0.37 -12.64 7.21
C PHE A 44 0.45 -13.18 6.05
N PHE A 45 0.70 -12.41 4.99
CA PHE A 45 1.57 -12.89 3.90
C PHE A 45 3.02 -13.03 4.35
N PHE A 46 3.60 -12.17 5.20
CA PHE A 46 5.02 -12.32 5.54
C PHE A 46 5.35 -13.55 6.39
N PRO A 47 4.66 -13.91 7.48
CA PRO A 47 5.01 -15.11 8.22
C PRO A 47 4.71 -16.38 7.43
N ASP A 48 3.70 -16.43 6.56
CA ASP A 48 3.50 -17.61 5.69
C ASP A 48 4.55 -17.69 4.58
N VAL A 49 4.88 -16.59 3.88
CA VAL A 49 5.98 -16.64 2.89
C VAL A 49 7.34 -16.84 3.55
N LEU A 50 7.60 -16.29 4.73
CA LEU A 50 8.85 -16.46 5.46
C LEU A 50 8.93 -17.82 6.15
N LYS A 51 7.85 -18.38 6.71
CA LYS A 51 7.86 -19.78 7.22
C LYS A 51 7.99 -20.76 6.08
N GLN A 52 7.32 -20.53 4.95
CA GLN A 52 7.46 -21.36 3.77
C GLN A 52 8.90 -21.26 3.21
N LYS A 53 9.48 -20.06 3.16
CA LYS A 53 10.90 -19.82 2.78
C LYS A 53 11.93 -20.19 3.86
N ALA A 54 11.52 -20.40 5.11
CA ALA A 54 12.41 -20.79 6.21
C ALA A 54 12.33 -22.28 6.51
N GLN A 55 11.25 -22.97 6.14
CA GLN A 55 11.19 -24.43 6.05
C GLN A 55 11.87 -24.93 4.77
N ASP A 56 11.70 -24.25 3.63
CA ASP A 56 12.50 -24.47 2.42
C ASP A 56 13.69 -23.52 2.40
N GLY A 57 14.77 -23.93 3.05
CA GLY A 57 16.04 -23.21 3.05
C GLY A 57 16.46 -22.76 1.64
N ASP A 58 16.86 -21.49 1.57
CA ASP A 58 17.58 -20.83 0.49
C ASP A 58 17.02 -21.06 -0.95
N PRO A 59 16.38 -20.04 -1.58
CA PRO A 59 15.88 -20.14 -2.96
C PRO A 59 16.97 -20.50 -3.98
N ALA A 60 18.26 -20.39 -3.65
CA ALA A 60 19.34 -20.88 -4.51
C ALA A 60 19.36 -22.42 -4.66
N THR A 61 18.93 -23.18 -3.65
CA THR A 61 18.96 -24.66 -3.69
C THR A 61 17.90 -25.23 -4.64
N TYR A 62 16.72 -24.61 -4.70
CA TYR A 62 15.65 -25.04 -5.59
C TYR A 62 15.97 -24.76 -7.08
N VAL A 63 16.62 -23.62 -7.36
CA VAL A 63 17.03 -23.26 -8.74
C VAL A 63 18.25 -24.07 -9.19
N ALA A 64 19.15 -24.46 -8.27
CA ALA A 64 20.29 -25.32 -8.58
C ALA A 64 19.86 -26.75 -8.99
N GLY A 65 18.81 -27.31 -8.38
CA GLY A 65 18.21 -28.59 -8.78
C GLY A 65 17.64 -28.55 -10.21
N GLU A 66 16.91 -27.46 -10.50
CA GLU A 66 16.56 -26.89 -11.81
C GLU A 66 17.51 -27.18 -12.99
N LEU A 67 18.75 -26.76 -12.74
CA LEU A 67 19.79 -26.62 -13.76
C LEU A 67 20.72 -27.84 -13.83
N THR A 68 20.68 -28.71 -12.81
CA THR A 68 21.45 -29.96 -12.78
C THR A 68 20.74 -31.10 -13.51
N LYS A 69 19.43 -30.94 -13.78
CA LYS A 69 18.60 -31.95 -14.45
C LYS A 69 18.46 -31.75 -15.97
N ARG A 70 19.18 -30.78 -16.55
CA ARG A 70 19.35 -30.61 -18.00
C ARG A 70 20.76 -30.99 -18.40
#